data_AF-A0A7C4TBV0-F1
#
_entry.id   AF-A0A7C4TBV0-F1
#
_cell.length_a   1.000
_cell.length_b   1.000
_cell.length_c   1.000
_cell.angle_alpha   90.00
_cell.angle_beta   90.00
_cell.angle_gamma   90.00
#
_symmetry.space_group_name_H-M   'P 1'
#
loop_
_entity.id
_entity.type
_entity.pdbx_description
1 polymer ?
#
loop_
_entity_poly.entity_id
_entity_poly.type
_entity_poly.pdbx_seq_one_letter_code
_entity_poly.pdbx_strand_id
1 'polypeptide(L)'
;MHTARHVDRGSAGGMGRIVLLIVGFLLVAGGLLLTPARAPPPVPMTTEGHALDPFGDPLPIGTPVRAFIDGVEYSNASAVFDASGSYEVLTAGNWMLGEGVPETPTIKEGADLSESVLYAAADFTGFPFVFQETLPWWPGRVTVADLHLGDPATWPEPLKIQGLVVRPARGGAQYMFLCNPTGSAVDLSSYYIEVDRPGTYHGPNVTLSGTLLASGEIRVNVTASYLNATGDAVKLVFRNPGGPLAAAGGRDIVVDRVEYNATQGGTLFWEPGNTIMRDAPAPGIGEILARSPACRDTNSPADFRVLTEPGLPPNGPPTVVVISPVGGQAIEPGQPLGILWVMSDDIFPTDSLRVWANVTYSGVTTVLVNGSVGVTSWTWVAPNTEARGAVVTVDVVDPFGARGSASSGAFDIVRPQPYAGLGLFVAILVIAVIGAFLLLAFLRAARAEAPPSPPPPAAIPPPKPVPPAEEAPATPAAAEKKTCPNCGTVVNAADESCFFCGHFFPKPPTG
;
A
#
# COMPACT_ATOMS: atom_id res chain seq x y z
N MET A 1 -20.14 81.51 -9.88
CA MET A 1 -20.44 80.50 -10.92
C MET A 1 -19.48 79.34 -10.74
N HIS A 2 -19.97 78.11 -10.63
CA HIS A 2 -19.14 76.89 -10.60
C HIS A 2 -19.72 75.87 -11.58
N THR A 3 -18.84 75.24 -12.36
CA THR A 3 -19.17 74.15 -13.29
C THR A 3 -18.80 72.81 -12.65
N ALA A 4 -19.80 71.98 -12.34
CA ALA A 4 -19.59 70.62 -11.87
C ALA A 4 -19.57 69.65 -13.06
N ARG A 5 -18.64 68.69 -13.06
CA ARG A 5 -18.71 67.52 -13.95
C ARG A 5 -19.67 66.49 -13.35
N HIS A 6 -20.64 66.02 -14.12
CA HIS A 6 -21.26 64.72 -13.89
C HIS A 6 -20.65 63.69 -14.83
N VAL A 7 -20.51 62.46 -14.36
CA VAL A 7 -20.01 61.32 -15.14
C VAL A 7 -21.17 60.37 -15.37
N ASP A 8 -21.48 60.07 -16.64
CA ASP A 8 -22.49 59.08 -16.99
C ASP A 8 -22.03 57.67 -16.64
N ARG A 9 -22.89 56.92 -15.96
CA ARG A 9 -22.72 55.47 -15.74
C ARG A 9 -23.45 54.72 -16.85
N GLY A 10 -22.70 54.22 -17.83
CA GLY A 10 -23.22 53.37 -18.90
C GLY A 10 -23.89 52.10 -18.36
N SER A 11 -24.98 51.66 -19.00
CA SER A 11 -25.77 50.50 -18.57
C SER A 11 -25.06 49.18 -18.86
N ALA A 12 -24.76 48.42 -17.81
CA ALA A 12 -24.18 47.07 -17.88
C ALA A 12 -24.91 46.09 -16.95
N GLY A 13 -26.26 46.16 -16.90
CA GLY A 13 -27.08 45.43 -15.91
C GLY A 13 -27.97 44.29 -16.45
N GLY A 14 -28.11 44.15 -17.77
CA GLY A 14 -29.06 43.21 -18.39
C GLY A 14 -28.57 41.76 -18.44
N MET A 15 -27.66 41.46 -19.38
CA MET A 15 -27.22 40.08 -19.67
C MET A 15 -26.63 39.36 -18.45
N GLY A 16 -25.82 40.03 -17.62
CA GLY A 16 -25.21 39.42 -16.44
C GLY A 16 -26.22 38.86 -15.43
N ARG A 17 -27.39 39.50 -15.27
CA ARG A 17 -28.48 39.00 -14.42
C ARG A 17 -29.20 37.81 -15.04
N ILE A 18 -29.38 37.79 -16.36
CA ILE A 18 -30.01 36.67 -17.08
C ILE A 18 -29.10 35.43 -17.01
N VAL A 19 -27.80 35.59 -17.23
CA VAL A 19 -26.82 34.49 -17.11
C VAL A 19 -26.77 33.94 -15.68
N LEU A 20 -26.75 34.81 -14.66
CA LEU A 20 -26.80 34.38 -13.26
C LEU A 20 -28.09 33.63 -12.90
N LEU A 21 -29.24 34.05 -13.44
CA LEU A 21 -30.51 33.33 -13.25
C LEU A 21 -30.52 31.98 -13.95
N ILE A 22 -29.97 31.87 -15.17
CA ILE A 22 -29.87 30.59 -15.90
C ILE A 22 -28.92 29.62 -15.18
N VAL A 23 -27.74 30.08 -14.75
CA VAL A 23 -26.78 29.27 -13.99
C VAL A 23 -27.36 28.88 -12.62
N GLY A 24 -28.03 29.79 -11.94
CA GLY A 24 -28.73 29.49 -10.69
C GLY A 24 -29.85 28.46 -10.86
N PHE A 25 -30.66 28.58 -11.92
CA PHE A 25 -31.71 27.61 -12.24
C PHE A 25 -31.14 26.25 -12.64
N LEU A 26 -30.03 26.20 -13.39
CA LEU A 26 -29.33 24.95 -13.72
C LEU A 26 -28.71 24.27 -12.49
N LEU A 27 -28.17 25.04 -11.54
CA LEU A 27 -27.64 24.50 -10.28
C LEU A 27 -28.77 23.98 -9.37
N VAL A 28 -29.90 24.69 -9.29
CA VAL A 28 -31.07 24.23 -8.51
C VAL A 28 -31.74 23.01 -9.17
N ALA A 29 -31.94 23.03 -10.50
CA ALA A 29 -32.50 21.88 -11.22
C ALA A 29 -31.57 20.67 -11.19
N GLY A 30 -30.26 20.86 -11.36
CA GLY A 30 -29.26 19.80 -11.20
C GLY A 30 -29.20 19.24 -9.78
N GLY A 31 -29.40 20.08 -8.76
CA GLY A 31 -29.53 19.65 -7.36
C GLY A 31 -30.81 18.86 -7.07
N LEU A 32 -31.95 19.24 -7.66
CA LEU A 32 -33.21 18.50 -7.50
C LEU A 32 -33.30 17.20 -8.32
N LEU A 33 -32.55 17.08 -9.42
CA LEU A 33 -32.50 15.88 -10.24
C LEU A 33 -31.53 14.80 -9.74
N LEU A 34 -30.85 15.05 -8.60
CA LEU A 34 -29.94 14.12 -7.94
C LEU A 34 -30.43 13.71 -6.53
N THR A 35 -31.73 13.70 -6.30
CA THR A 35 -32.28 12.77 -5.30
C THR A 35 -31.99 11.35 -5.80
N PRO A 36 -31.25 10.49 -5.08
CA PRO A 36 -31.16 9.09 -5.46
C PRO A 36 -32.57 8.52 -5.49
N ALA A 37 -32.94 7.86 -6.59
CA ALA A 37 -34.18 7.10 -6.66
C ALA A 37 -34.08 6.02 -5.59
N ARG A 38 -34.80 6.18 -4.48
CA ARG A 38 -34.77 5.20 -3.40
C ARG A 38 -35.58 4.00 -3.85
N ALA A 39 -34.89 2.87 -4.02
CA ALA A 39 -35.47 1.57 -4.36
C ALA A 39 -36.78 1.30 -3.59
N PRO A 40 -37.82 0.74 -4.23
CA PRO A 40 -39.03 0.31 -3.53
C PRO A 40 -38.68 -0.80 -2.53
N PRO A 41 -39.16 -0.77 -1.27
CA PRO A 41 -38.77 -1.74 -0.25
C PRO A 41 -38.97 -3.18 -0.72
N PRO A 42 -38.03 -4.11 -0.40
CA PRO A 42 -38.08 -5.47 -0.90
C PRO A 42 -39.37 -6.15 -0.44
N VAL A 43 -40.07 -6.78 -1.38
CA VAL A 43 -41.40 -7.35 -1.13
C VAL A 43 -41.23 -8.73 -0.50
N PRO A 44 -41.57 -8.93 0.80
CA PRO A 44 -41.30 -10.19 1.47
C PRO A 44 -42.23 -11.32 0.96
N MET A 45 -41.85 -12.56 1.25
CA MET A 45 -42.74 -13.72 1.23
C MET A 45 -43.21 -14.01 2.66
N THR A 46 -44.51 -14.19 2.87
CA THR A 46 -45.04 -14.71 4.14
C THR A 46 -45.13 -16.23 4.07
N THR A 47 -44.67 -16.91 5.11
CA THR A 47 -44.82 -18.35 5.29
C THR A 47 -45.54 -18.60 6.60
N GLU A 48 -46.62 -19.37 6.57
CA GLU A 48 -47.52 -19.60 7.71
C GLU A 48 -47.92 -21.08 7.80
N GLY A 49 -48.20 -21.58 8.99
CA GLY A 49 -48.58 -22.98 9.22
C GLY A 49 -48.26 -23.42 10.64
N HIS A 50 -48.16 -24.73 10.84
CA HIS A 50 -47.78 -25.34 12.12
C HIS A 50 -46.31 -25.77 12.13
N ALA A 51 -45.58 -25.44 13.18
CA ALA A 51 -44.23 -25.93 13.45
C ALA A 51 -44.33 -27.16 14.38
N LEU A 52 -43.84 -28.30 13.89
CA LEU A 52 -44.07 -29.63 14.45
C LEU A 52 -42.74 -30.37 14.69
N ASP A 53 -42.75 -31.33 15.61
CA ASP A 53 -41.66 -32.26 15.85
C ASP A 53 -41.66 -33.45 14.84
N PRO A 54 -40.69 -34.39 14.88
CA PRO A 54 -40.63 -35.51 13.95
C PRO A 54 -41.78 -36.53 14.06
N PHE A 55 -42.64 -36.43 15.09
CA PHE A 55 -43.83 -37.26 15.29
C PHE A 55 -45.12 -36.54 14.89
N GLY A 56 -45.04 -35.24 14.58
CA GLY A 56 -46.17 -34.38 14.23
C GLY A 56 -46.81 -33.68 15.43
N ASP A 57 -46.17 -33.71 16.61
CA ASP A 57 -46.65 -32.96 17.78
C ASP A 57 -46.19 -31.49 17.71
N PRO A 58 -47.03 -30.50 18.08
CA PRO A 58 -46.67 -29.08 18.01
C PRO A 58 -45.45 -28.68 18.86
N LEU A 59 -44.58 -27.85 18.29
CA LEU A 59 -43.46 -27.26 19.02
C LEU A 59 -43.95 -26.22 20.06
N PRO A 60 -43.22 -26.02 21.18
CA PRO A 60 -43.64 -25.11 22.24
C PRO A 60 -43.78 -23.64 21.81
N ILE A 61 -44.71 -22.92 22.45
CA ILE A 61 -44.85 -21.47 22.34
C ILE A 61 -43.52 -20.78 22.69
N GLY A 62 -43.08 -19.87 21.83
CA GLY A 62 -41.80 -19.15 21.97
C GLY A 62 -40.60 -19.85 21.34
N THR A 63 -40.75 -21.05 20.77
CA THR A 63 -39.72 -21.64 19.89
C THR A 63 -39.48 -20.72 18.70
N PRO A 64 -38.25 -20.19 18.48
CA PRO A 64 -37.95 -19.34 17.33
C PRO A 64 -38.15 -20.09 16.02
N VAL A 65 -38.64 -19.42 14.99
CA VAL A 65 -38.70 -19.93 13.61
C VAL A 65 -38.03 -18.89 12.72
N ARG A 66 -36.87 -19.26 12.15
CA ARG A 66 -36.02 -18.36 11.36
C ARG A 66 -35.89 -18.86 9.92
N ALA A 67 -35.79 -17.93 8.98
CA ALA A 67 -35.62 -18.18 7.56
C ALA A 67 -34.24 -17.70 7.08
N PHE A 68 -33.49 -18.63 6.47
CA PHE A 68 -32.14 -18.42 5.97
C PHE A 68 -32.10 -18.58 4.45
N ILE A 69 -31.32 -17.74 3.78
CA ILE A 69 -30.90 -17.90 2.37
C ILE A 69 -29.37 -17.94 2.37
N ASP A 70 -28.79 -19.03 1.84
CA ASP A 70 -27.35 -19.35 1.76
C ASP A 70 -26.52 -19.14 3.06
N GLY A 71 -27.19 -19.12 4.21
CA GLY A 71 -26.60 -18.90 5.54
C GLY A 71 -26.73 -17.49 6.11
N VAL A 72 -27.51 -16.62 5.50
CA VAL A 72 -27.89 -15.30 6.02
C VAL A 72 -29.35 -15.33 6.46
N GLU A 73 -29.65 -14.84 7.67
CA GLU A 73 -31.03 -14.71 8.15
C GLU A 73 -31.75 -13.53 7.49
N TYR A 74 -32.94 -13.79 6.97
CA TYR A 74 -33.85 -12.80 6.34
C TYR A 74 -35.24 -12.77 6.97
N SER A 75 -35.43 -13.46 8.10
CA SER A 75 -36.68 -13.46 8.88
C SER A 75 -36.81 -12.25 9.81
N ASN A 76 -38.06 -11.88 10.09
CA ASN A 76 -38.46 -10.91 11.12
C ASN A 76 -38.33 -11.43 12.57
N ALA A 77 -37.38 -12.34 12.85
CA ALA A 77 -37.17 -13.00 14.15
C ALA A 77 -38.45 -13.59 14.78
N SER A 78 -39.23 -14.29 13.95
CA SER A 78 -40.50 -14.94 14.28
C SER A 78 -40.35 -16.13 15.26
N ALA A 79 -41.47 -16.54 15.87
CA ALA A 79 -41.55 -17.67 16.78
C ALA A 79 -42.96 -18.30 16.76
N VAL A 80 -43.08 -19.52 17.28
CA VAL A 80 -44.36 -20.18 17.54
C VAL A 80 -45.19 -19.34 18.53
N PHE A 81 -46.41 -18.97 18.15
CA PHE A 81 -47.24 -18.03 18.92
C PHE A 81 -48.44 -18.67 19.66
N ASP A 82 -48.78 -19.94 19.38
CA ASP A 82 -49.87 -20.64 20.07
C ASP A 82 -49.59 -22.13 20.36
N ALA A 83 -50.51 -22.77 21.09
CA ALA A 83 -50.39 -24.16 21.54
C ALA A 83 -50.69 -25.21 20.44
N SER A 84 -51.06 -24.77 19.23
CA SER A 84 -51.13 -25.60 18.03
C SER A 84 -49.85 -25.51 17.19
N GLY A 85 -48.80 -24.84 17.69
CA GLY A 85 -47.54 -24.72 16.97
C GLY A 85 -47.57 -23.66 15.86
N SER A 86 -48.61 -22.83 15.79
CA SER A 86 -48.78 -21.87 14.70
C SER A 86 -47.63 -20.86 14.65
N TYR A 87 -47.13 -20.58 13.45
CA TYR A 87 -46.07 -19.61 13.19
C TYR A 87 -46.39 -18.73 11.96
N GLU A 88 -45.77 -17.54 11.89
CA GLU A 88 -45.75 -16.69 10.69
C GLU A 88 -44.32 -16.13 10.52
N VAL A 89 -43.68 -16.38 9.38
CA VAL A 89 -42.36 -15.83 9.02
C VAL A 89 -42.47 -14.93 7.79
N LEU A 90 -42.01 -13.69 7.91
CA LEU A 90 -41.80 -12.80 6.76
C LEU A 90 -40.34 -12.91 6.33
N THR A 91 -40.10 -13.44 5.13
CA THR A 91 -38.76 -13.63 4.55
C THR A 91 -38.48 -12.55 3.50
N ALA A 92 -37.47 -11.72 3.73
CA ALA A 92 -37.09 -10.64 2.83
C ALA A 92 -36.50 -11.16 1.49
N GLY A 93 -36.85 -10.46 0.41
CA GLY A 93 -36.26 -10.67 -0.92
C GLY A 93 -35.11 -9.72 -1.23
N ASN A 94 -34.47 -9.96 -2.36
CA ASN A 94 -33.59 -9.00 -3.03
C ASN A 94 -34.39 -7.76 -3.50
N TRP A 95 -33.72 -6.63 -3.78
CA TRP A 95 -34.37 -5.43 -4.33
C TRP A 95 -34.58 -5.58 -5.83
N MET A 96 -35.79 -5.29 -6.35
CA MET A 96 -36.18 -5.65 -7.72
C MET A 96 -36.74 -4.46 -8.51
N LEU A 97 -36.28 -4.29 -9.76
CA LEU A 97 -36.79 -3.27 -10.69
C LEU A 97 -38.11 -3.69 -11.40
N GLY A 98 -38.53 -4.95 -11.22
CA GLY A 98 -39.64 -5.58 -11.93
C GLY A 98 -39.18 -6.86 -12.65
N GLU A 99 -40.13 -7.67 -13.11
CA GLU A 99 -39.94 -8.89 -13.91
C GLU A 99 -38.86 -9.90 -13.42
N GLY A 100 -38.50 -9.87 -12.13
CA GLY A 100 -37.46 -10.74 -11.57
C GLY A 100 -36.02 -10.26 -11.80
N VAL A 101 -35.82 -8.99 -12.22
CA VAL A 101 -34.50 -8.38 -12.38
C VAL A 101 -34.10 -7.63 -11.08
N PRO A 102 -32.97 -7.98 -10.44
CA PRO A 102 -32.45 -7.23 -9.30
C PRO A 102 -32.06 -5.79 -9.65
N GLU A 103 -32.30 -4.85 -8.74
CA GLU A 103 -31.82 -3.47 -8.82
C GLU A 103 -30.30 -3.37 -8.56
N THR A 104 -29.78 -4.30 -7.76
CA THR A 104 -28.38 -4.36 -7.32
C THR A 104 -27.68 -5.63 -7.82
N PRO A 105 -27.54 -5.89 -9.14
CA PRO A 105 -27.08 -7.17 -9.70
C PRO A 105 -25.62 -7.58 -9.36
N THR A 106 -24.87 -6.75 -8.65
CA THR A 106 -23.52 -7.06 -8.10
C THR A 106 -23.52 -7.30 -6.59
N ILE A 107 -24.68 -7.15 -5.94
CA ILE A 107 -24.89 -7.30 -4.51
C ILE A 107 -26.09 -8.24 -4.34
N LYS A 108 -25.85 -9.41 -3.77
CA LYS A 108 -26.95 -10.25 -3.33
C LYS A 108 -27.55 -9.57 -2.09
N GLU A 109 -28.82 -9.17 -2.09
CA GLU A 109 -29.45 -8.50 -0.93
C GLU A 109 -30.64 -9.26 -0.32
N GLY A 110 -30.79 -10.54 -0.63
CA GLY A 110 -31.90 -11.36 -0.15
C GLY A 110 -32.25 -12.45 -1.14
N ALA A 111 -33.42 -13.06 -0.94
CA ALA A 111 -33.88 -14.12 -1.82
C ALA A 111 -34.09 -13.63 -3.26
N ASP A 112 -33.54 -14.38 -4.24
CA ASP A 112 -33.91 -14.24 -5.65
C ASP A 112 -35.09 -15.17 -5.99
N LEU A 113 -35.74 -14.92 -7.13
CA LEU A 113 -36.93 -15.67 -7.55
C LEU A 113 -36.67 -17.19 -7.63
N SER A 114 -37.50 -17.98 -6.94
CA SER A 114 -37.43 -19.45 -6.82
C SER A 114 -36.23 -20.04 -6.05
N GLU A 115 -35.38 -19.19 -5.47
CA GLU A 115 -34.31 -19.60 -4.56
C GLU A 115 -34.87 -20.28 -3.29
N SER A 116 -34.13 -21.20 -2.69
CA SER A 116 -34.66 -22.02 -1.59
C SER A 116 -34.41 -21.39 -0.22
N VAL A 117 -35.49 -21.02 0.45
CA VAL A 117 -35.50 -20.62 1.85
C VAL A 117 -35.36 -21.87 2.72
N LEU A 118 -34.39 -21.86 3.63
CA LEU A 118 -34.15 -22.86 4.66
C LEU A 118 -34.74 -22.39 5.98
N TYR A 119 -35.48 -23.25 6.68
CA TYR A 119 -36.08 -22.91 7.98
C TYR A 119 -35.37 -23.64 9.13
N ALA A 120 -35.12 -22.93 10.23
CA ALA A 120 -34.61 -23.52 11.47
C ALA A 120 -35.43 -23.09 12.70
N ALA A 121 -35.51 -23.99 13.68
CA ALA A 121 -36.24 -23.82 14.94
C ALA A 121 -35.35 -23.24 16.07
N ALA A 122 -34.27 -22.54 15.68
CA ALA A 122 -33.23 -22.01 16.56
C ALA A 122 -32.38 -20.95 15.82
N ASP A 123 -31.38 -20.41 16.52
CA ASP A 123 -30.32 -19.53 16.00
C ASP A 123 -28.92 -20.19 15.99
N PHE A 124 -28.87 -21.52 16.11
CA PHE A 124 -27.63 -22.31 16.23
C PHE A 124 -26.71 -21.89 17.39
N THR A 125 -27.19 -21.15 18.40
CA THR A 125 -26.35 -20.72 19.55
C THR A 125 -26.17 -21.80 20.63
N GLY A 126 -27.04 -22.82 20.63
CA GLY A 126 -27.00 -23.92 21.60
C GLY A 126 -27.90 -25.11 21.27
N PHE A 127 -28.86 -24.96 20.35
CA PHE A 127 -29.66 -26.06 19.79
C PHE A 127 -29.65 -25.95 18.26
N PRO A 128 -29.40 -27.05 17.51
CA PRO A 128 -29.34 -27.03 16.05
C PRO A 128 -30.61 -27.62 15.42
N PHE A 129 -31.78 -27.25 15.94
CA PHE A 129 -33.05 -27.78 15.43
C PHE A 129 -33.34 -27.19 14.04
N VAL A 130 -33.36 -28.04 13.00
CA VAL A 130 -33.58 -27.63 11.61
C VAL A 130 -34.77 -28.40 11.04
N PHE A 131 -35.66 -27.68 10.35
CA PHE A 131 -36.84 -28.27 9.71
C PHE A 131 -36.44 -29.02 8.43
N GLN A 132 -37.18 -30.06 8.05
CA GLN A 132 -36.93 -30.80 6.81
C GLN A 132 -37.35 -30.01 5.55
N GLU A 133 -38.20 -28.99 5.70
CA GLU A 133 -38.74 -28.21 4.59
C GLU A 133 -37.76 -27.13 4.10
N THR A 134 -37.63 -27.02 2.78
CA THR A 134 -37.11 -25.81 2.13
C THR A 134 -38.10 -25.37 1.05
N LEU A 135 -38.44 -24.09 1.04
CA LEU A 135 -39.49 -23.55 0.15
C LEU A 135 -38.88 -22.60 -0.88
N PRO A 136 -39.27 -22.66 -2.16
CA PRO A 136 -38.84 -21.69 -3.15
C PRO A 136 -39.46 -20.33 -2.85
N TRP A 137 -38.66 -19.27 -2.86
CA TRP A 137 -39.09 -17.91 -2.55
C TRP A 137 -39.86 -17.24 -3.70
N TRP A 138 -40.90 -16.50 -3.36
CA TRP A 138 -41.72 -15.72 -4.29
C TRP A 138 -42.15 -14.38 -3.67
N PRO A 139 -41.90 -13.22 -4.31
CA PRO A 139 -42.21 -11.92 -3.74
C PRO A 139 -43.71 -11.71 -3.57
N GLY A 140 -44.12 -11.22 -2.39
CA GLY A 140 -45.52 -10.88 -2.09
C GLY A 140 -46.46 -12.08 -1.99
N ARG A 141 -45.93 -13.31 -1.98
CA ARG A 141 -46.70 -14.54 -1.83
C ARG A 141 -46.95 -14.85 -0.35
N VAL A 142 -48.16 -15.32 -0.04
CA VAL A 142 -48.43 -16.10 1.18
C VAL A 142 -48.31 -17.58 0.84
N THR A 143 -47.54 -18.33 1.62
CA THR A 143 -47.33 -19.77 1.45
C THR A 143 -47.71 -20.49 2.73
N VAL A 144 -48.81 -21.26 2.69
CA VAL A 144 -49.19 -22.16 3.77
C VAL A 144 -48.32 -23.42 3.69
N ALA A 145 -47.56 -23.71 4.76
CA ALA A 145 -46.71 -24.88 4.88
C ALA A 145 -46.47 -25.24 6.34
N ASP A 146 -46.75 -26.49 6.72
CA ASP A 146 -46.33 -27.02 8.01
C ASP A 146 -44.84 -27.37 7.96
N LEU A 147 -44.10 -27.03 9.01
CA LEU A 147 -42.66 -27.27 9.14
C LEU A 147 -42.44 -28.38 10.16
N HIS A 148 -41.75 -29.47 9.79
CA HIS A 148 -41.47 -30.60 10.66
C HIS A 148 -39.96 -30.67 10.94
N LEU A 149 -39.57 -30.89 12.19
CA LEU A 149 -38.15 -31.11 12.49
C LEU A 149 -37.61 -32.32 11.70
N GLY A 150 -36.50 -32.12 10.99
CA GLY A 150 -35.85 -33.21 10.25
C GLY A 150 -35.19 -34.23 11.19
N ASP A 151 -34.74 -35.35 10.65
CA ASP A 151 -34.04 -36.41 11.38
C ASP A 151 -32.85 -35.83 12.16
N PRO A 152 -32.77 -35.99 13.51
CA PRO A 152 -31.65 -35.52 14.32
C PRO A 152 -30.28 -36.04 13.88
N ALA A 153 -30.19 -37.17 13.18
CA ALA A 153 -28.95 -37.67 12.58
C ALA A 153 -28.45 -36.82 11.40
N THR A 154 -29.25 -35.84 10.95
CA THR A 154 -28.93 -34.89 9.87
C THR A 154 -28.81 -33.44 10.36
N TRP A 155 -28.93 -33.20 11.68
CA TRP A 155 -28.69 -31.88 12.26
C TRP A 155 -27.18 -31.61 12.39
N PRO A 156 -26.71 -30.38 12.14
CA PRO A 156 -25.33 -30.00 12.41
C PRO A 156 -25.08 -29.86 13.92
N GLU A 157 -23.93 -30.30 14.42
CA GLU A 157 -23.48 -29.84 15.74
C GLU A 157 -23.14 -28.32 15.64
N PRO A 158 -23.52 -27.48 16.62
CA PRO A 158 -23.43 -26.01 16.57
C PRO A 158 -21.99 -25.48 16.79
N LEU A 159 -21.06 -25.96 15.96
CA LEU A 159 -19.67 -25.51 15.91
C LEU A 159 -19.58 -24.02 15.53
N LYS A 160 -18.54 -23.32 16.01
CA LYS A 160 -18.33 -21.89 15.77
C LYS A 160 -16.91 -21.57 15.30
N ILE A 161 -16.80 -20.56 14.44
CA ILE A 161 -15.57 -19.85 14.10
C ILE A 161 -15.22 -18.99 15.32
N GLN A 162 -14.19 -19.42 16.06
CA GLN A 162 -13.69 -18.78 17.27
C GLN A 162 -12.70 -17.65 16.96
N GLY A 163 -12.06 -17.67 15.79
CA GLY A 163 -11.38 -16.49 15.26
C GLY A 163 -10.60 -16.67 13.96
N LEU A 164 -10.27 -15.56 13.31
CA LEU A 164 -9.63 -15.50 11.98
C LEU A 164 -8.26 -14.79 12.04
N VAL A 165 -7.20 -15.41 11.52
CA VAL A 165 -5.87 -14.81 11.33
C VAL A 165 -5.60 -14.66 9.82
N VAL A 166 -5.90 -13.46 9.32
CA VAL A 166 -5.90 -13.13 7.89
C VAL A 166 -4.52 -12.71 7.38
N ARG A 167 -3.62 -12.26 8.26
CA ARG A 167 -2.22 -11.95 7.94
C ARG A 167 -1.31 -12.40 9.10
N PRO A 168 -0.86 -13.66 9.13
CA PRO A 168 -0.02 -14.16 10.20
C PRO A 168 1.26 -13.33 10.37
N ALA A 169 1.68 -13.06 11.61
CA ALA A 169 2.78 -12.15 11.92
C ALA A 169 4.10 -12.57 11.26
N ARG A 170 4.35 -13.88 11.25
CA ARG A 170 5.53 -14.54 10.66
C ARG A 170 5.31 -15.01 9.21
N GLY A 171 4.24 -14.52 8.57
CA GLY A 171 3.82 -14.91 7.22
C GLY A 171 3.37 -16.37 7.10
N GLY A 172 3.27 -16.86 5.87
CA GLY A 172 2.85 -18.23 5.56
C GLY A 172 1.33 -18.40 5.45
N ALA A 173 0.83 -19.56 5.84
CA ALA A 173 -0.58 -19.93 5.70
C ALA A 173 -1.49 -19.12 6.64
N GLN A 174 -2.52 -18.48 6.07
CA GLN A 174 -3.65 -17.95 6.82
C GLN A 174 -4.34 -19.08 7.59
N TYR A 175 -5.03 -18.75 8.68
CA TYR A 175 -5.69 -19.77 9.49
C TYR A 175 -6.85 -19.21 10.31
N MET A 176 -7.65 -20.13 10.84
CA MET A 176 -8.74 -19.84 11.74
C MET A 176 -8.78 -20.85 12.88
N PHE A 177 -9.44 -20.49 13.96
CA PHE A 177 -9.78 -21.39 15.05
C PHE A 177 -11.26 -21.73 14.95
N LEU A 178 -11.58 -23.02 14.97
CA LEU A 178 -12.93 -23.52 15.15
C LEU A 178 -13.04 -24.07 16.56
N CYS A 179 -14.17 -23.83 17.22
CA CYS A 179 -14.43 -24.42 18.53
C CYS A 179 -15.83 -25.02 18.63
N ASN A 180 -15.98 -25.87 19.64
CA ASN A 180 -17.14 -26.72 19.85
C ASN A 180 -17.75 -26.43 21.22
N PRO A 181 -18.93 -25.77 21.28
CA PRO A 181 -19.59 -25.47 22.54
C PRO A 181 -20.28 -26.69 23.20
N THR A 182 -20.30 -27.86 22.56
CA THR A 182 -21.06 -29.02 23.04
C THR A 182 -20.27 -29.90 24.02
N GLY A 183 -21.00 -30.81 24.68
CA GLY A 183 -20.44 -31.83 25.56
C GLY A 183 -19.90 -33.07 24.84
N SER A 184 -19.97 -33.13 23.51
CA SER A 184 -19.57 -34.26 22.67
C SER A 184 -18.42 -33.89 21.74
N ALA A 185 -17.64 -34.86 21.29
CA ALA A 185 -16.64 -34.64 20.23
C ALA A 185 -17.29 -34.77 18.84
N VAL A 186 -16.90 -33.90 17.90
CA VAL A 186 -17.51 -33.79 16.56
C VAL A 186 -16.48 -34.14 15.48
N ASP A 187 -16.87 -34.93 14.48
CA ASP A 187 -16.06 -35.15 13.28
C ASP A 187 -16.24 -33.99 12.29
N LEU A 188 -15.13 -33.38 11.89
CA LEU A 188 -15.11 -32.28 10.94
C LEU A 188 -15.19 -32.74 9.47
N SER A 189 -15.14 -34.05 9.17
CA SER A 189 -15.26 -34.54 7.79
C SER A 189 -16.59 -34.15 7.12
N SER A 190 -17.65 -34.00 7.92
CA SER A 190 -18.97 -33.48 7.51
C SER A 190 -19.01 -31.95 7.36
N TYR A 191 -17.90 -31.23 7.45
CA TYR A 191 -17.89 -29.76 7.41
C TYR A 191 -16.90 -29.19 6.38
N TYR A 192 -17.18 -27.98 5.92
CA TYR A 192 -16.26 -27.17 5.13
C TYR A 192 -16.35 -25.69 5.49
N ILE A 193 -15.29 -24.95 5.16
CA ILE A 193 -15.31 -23.48 5.17
C ILE A 193 -15.60 -23.00 3.76
N GLU A 194 -16.41 -21.95 3.61
CA GLU A 194 -16.65 -21.24 2.34
C GLU A 194 -16.43 -19.74 2.54
N VAL A 195 -16.13 -19.02 1.45
CA VAL A 195 -16.05 -17.55 1.43
C VAL A 195 -16.87 -17.00 0.26
N ASP A 196 -17.76 -16.08 0.54
CA ASP A 196 -18.68 -15.48 -0.44
C ASP A 196 -17.96 -14.63 -1.51
N ARG A 197 -18.66 -14.27 -2.60
CA ARG A 197 -18.10 -13.47 -3.69
C ARG A 197 -19.11 -12.41 -4.19
N PRO A 198 -18.66 -11.27 -4.77
CA PRO A 198 -19.58 -10.23 -5.24
C PRO A 198 -20.68 -10.78 -6.16
N GLY A 199 -21.93 -10.56 -5.76
CA GLY A 199 -23.12 -11.07 -6.46
C GLY A 199 -23.53 -12.52 -6.12
N THR A 200 -22.86 -13.22 -5.20
CA THR A 200 -23.26 -14.59 -4.80
C THR A 200 -22.69 -15.00 -3.43
N TYR A 201 -23.51 -15.64 -2.60
CA TYR A 201 -23.08 -16.20 -1.32
C TYR A 201 -22.30 -17.53 -1.46
N HIS A 202 -21.63 -17.75 -2.59
CA HIS A 202 -20.84 -18.94 -2.86
C HIS A 202 -19.45 -18.61 -3.39
N GLY A 203 -18.50 -19.52 -3.20
CA GLY A 203 -17.13 -19.29 -3.63
C GLY A 203 -16.16 -20.43 -3.34
N PRO A 204 -14.85 -20.13 -3.22
CA PRO A 204 -13.84 -21.10 -2.84
C PRO A 204 -14.18 -21.73 -1.49
N ASN A 205 -13.92 -23.04 -1.36
CA ASN A 205 -14.13 -23.77 -0.12
C ASN A 205 -12.90 -24.59 0.31
N VAL A 206 -12.84 -24.92 1.60
CA VAL A 206 -11.84 -25.78 2.22
C VAL A 206 -12.56 -26.87 3.02
N THR A 207 -12.41 -28.12 2.59
CA THR A 207 -12.93 -29.28 3.31
C THR A 207 -12.17 -29.47 4.62
N LEU A 208 -12.89 -29.69 5.72
CA LEU A 208 -12.30 -29.95 7.03
C LEU A 208 -12.08 -31.45 7.28
N SER A 209 -11.30 -31.78 8.31
CA SER A 209 -11.01 -33.17 8.68
C SER A 209 -10.48 -33.28 10.11
N GLY A 210 -10.58 -34.48 10.69
CA GLY A 210 -10.20 -34.74 12.07
C GLY A 210 -11.32 -34.44 13.06
N THR A 211 -11.08 -34.73 14.35
CA THR A 211 -12.09 -34.64 15.40
C THR A 211 -11.85 -33.44 16.30
N LEU A 212 -12.87 -32.62 16.49
CA LEU A 212 -12.88 -31.49 17.40
C LEU A 212 -13.51 -31.93 18.74
N LEU A 213 -12.75 -31.85 19.83
CA LEU A 213 -13.16 -32.34 21.14
C LEU A 213 -14.29 -31.50 21.77
N ALA A 214 -15.03 -32.10 22.69
CA ALA A 214 -16.03 -31.42 23.52
C ALA A 214 -15.44 -30.21 24.26
N SER A 215 -16.13 -29.06 24.22
CA SER A 215 -15.62 -27.78 24.77
C SER A 215 -14.22 -27.38 24.28
N GLY A 216 -13.80 -27.90 23.13
CA GLY A 216 -12.44 -27.76 22.59
C GLY A 216 -12.33 -26.77 21.43
N GLU A 217 -11.09 -26.48 21.05
CA GLU A 217 -10.71 -25.62 19.92
C GLU A 217 -9.70 -26.36 19.02
N ILE A 218 -9.72 -26.09 17.71
CA ILE A 218 -8.75 -26.58 16.73
C ILE A 218 -8.38 -25.49 15.73
N ARG A 219 -7.09 -25.42 15.37
CA ARG A 219 -6.58 -24.54 14.32
C ARG A 219 -6.74 -25.21 12.95
N VAL A 220 -7.44 -24.54 12.04
CA VAL A 220 -7.55 -24.89 10.62
C VAL A 220 -6.67 -23.93 9.80
N ASN A 221 -5.68 -24.47 9.09
CA ASN A 221 -4.90 -23.69 8.12
C ASN A 221 -5.63 -23.66 6.77
N VAL A 222 -5.60 -22.50 6.11
CA VAL A 222 -6.07 -22.30 4.72
C VAL A 222 -4.89 -21.75 3.87
N THR A 223 -5.08 -21.50 2.57
CA THR A 223 -4.00 -20.96 1.74
C THR A 223 -3.68 -19.50 2.13
N ALA A 224 -2.47 -19.02 1.84
CA ALA A 224 -2.01 -17.67 2.20
C ALA A 224 -2.78 -16.51 1.49
N SER A 225 -3.74 -16.83 0.64
CA SER A 225 -4.56 -15.89 -0.14
C SER A 225 -6.03 -16.37 -0.23
N TYR A 226 -6.51 -17.07 0.78
CA TYR A 226 -7.90 -17.55 0.85
C TYR A 226 -8.84 -16.43 1.32
N LEU A 227 -8.37 -15.65 2.31
CA LEU A 227 -9.05 -14.54 2.94
C LEU A 227 -8.44 -13.19 2.51
N ASN A 228 -9.28 -12.19 2.30
CA ASN A 228 -8.91 -10.83 1.97
C ASN A 228 -8.63 -10.02 3.24
N ALA A 229 -7.44 -9.39 3.31
CA ALA A 229 -7.03 -8.54 4.43
C ALA A 229 -7.88 -7.26 4.62
N THR A 230 -8.71 -6.94 3.63
CA THR A 230 -9.61 -5.77 3.58
C THR A 230 -11.07 -6.13 3.86
N GLY A 231 -11.41 -7.41 4.01
CA GLY A 231 -12.74 -7.89 4.36
C GLY A 231 -13.28 -9.03 3.49
N ASP A 232 -13.96 -9.98 4.11
CA ASP A 232 -14.65 -11.13 3.51
C ASP A 232 -15.81 -11.59 4.43
N ALA A 233 -16.75 -12.35 3.88
CA ALA A 233 -17.73 -13.12 4.64
C ALA A 233 -17.32 -14.60 4.64
N VAL A 234 -17.04 -15.15 5.82
CA VAL A 234 -16.55 -16.53 6.02
C VAL A 234 -17.63 -17.38 6.65
N LYS A 235 -17.93 -18.53 6.06
CA LYS A 235 -18.99 -19.45 6.51
C LYS A 235 -18.41 -20.78 6.96
N LEU A 236 -18.91 -21.32 8.06
CA LEU A 236 -18.75 -22.73 8.45
C LEU A 236 -20.01 -23.49 8.04
N VAL A 237 -19.86 -24.45 7.14
CA VAL A 237 -20.96 -25.13 6.48
C VAL A 237 -20.90 -26.63 6.77
N PHE A 238 -22.03 -27.20 7.17
CA PHE A 238 -22.25 -28.63 7.35
C PHE A 238 -22.77 -29.24 6.05
N ARG A 239 -22.13 -30.34 5.63
CA ARG A 239 -22.54 -31.17 4.50
C ARG A 239 -23.67 -32.06 4.92
N ASN A 240 -24.82 -31.86 4.31
CA ASN A 240 -25.99 -32.63 4.63
C ASN A 240 -25.90 -34.02 3.98
N PRO A 241 -26.01 -35.12 4.73
CA PRO A 241 -26.00 -36.47 4.15
C PRO A 241 -27.23 -36.73 3.26
N GLY A 242 -28.29 -35.93 3.39
CA GLY A 242 -29.53 -36.05 2.65
C GLY A 242 -30.37 -37.27 3.06
N GLY A 243 -31.56 -37.38 2.45
CA GLY A 243 -32.52 -38.44 2.73
C GLY A 243 -33.97 -37.94 2.79
N PRO A 244 -34.97 -38.82 2.89
CA PRO A 244 -36.38 -38.44 2.78
C PRO A 244 -36.91 -37.56 3.93
N LEU A 245 -36.24 -37.57 5.09
CA LEU A 245 -36.56 -36.78 6.28
C LEU A 245 -35.37 -35.91 6.71
N ALA A 246 -34.41 -35.67 5.82
CA ALA A 246 -33.24 -34.87 6.17
C ALA A 246 -33.63 -33.41 6.44
N ALA A 247 -33.03 -32.83 7.47
CA ALA A 247 -33.06 -31.39 7.71
C ALA A 247 -32.71 -30.60 6.44
N ALA A 248 -33.24 -29.38 6.32
CA ALA A 248 -33.02 -28.49 5.18
C ALA A 248 -33.28 -29.14 3.80
N GLY A 249 -34.19 -30.12 3.70
CA GLY A 249 -34.49 -30.84 2.45
C GLY A 249 -33.30 -31.60 1.87
N GLY A 250 -32.29 -31.91 2.68
CA GLY A 250 -31.00 -32.44 2.23
C GLY A 250 -30.03 -31.40 1.66
N ARG A 251 -30.25 -30.10 1.84
CA ARG A 251 -29.30 -29.04 1.49
C ARG A 251 -28.26 -28.82 2.59
N ASP A 252 -27.06 -28.43 2.19
CA ASP A 252 -25.98 -28.02 3.10
C ASP A 252 -26.41 -26.82 3.97
N ILE A 253 -25.98 -26.83 5.24
CA ILE A 253 -26.48 -25.93 6.29
C ILE A 253 -25.32 -25.07 6.79
N VAL A 254 -25.47 -23.75 6.73
CA VAL A 254 -24.49 -22.82 7.33
C VAL A 254 -24.76 -22.75 8.84
N VAL A 255 -23.75 -23.11 9.63
CA VAL A 255 -23.83 -23.31 11.09
C VAL A 255 -23.25 -22.11 11.85
N ASP A 256 -22.34 -21.39 11.19
CA ASP A 256 -21.76 -20.15 11.69
C ASP A 256 -21.27 -19.28 10.52
N ARG A 257 -21.29 -17.95 10.71
CA ARG A 257 -20.86 -16.97 9.72
C ARG A 257 -20.16 -15.80 10.40
N VAL A 258 -19.08 -15.31 9.79
CA VAL A 258 -18.27 -14.20 10.28
C VAL A 258 -17.98 -13.24 9.14
N GLU A 259 -18.52 -12.04 9.23
CA GLU A 259 -18.32 -10.95 8.28
C GLU A 259 -17.36 -9.92 8.89
N TYR A 260 -16.37 -9.48 8.14
CA TYR A 260 -15.41 -8.50 8.65
C TYR A 260 -14.92 -7.54 7.56
N ASN A 261 -14.56 -6.32 7.95
CA ASN A 261 -14.15 -5.25 7.04
C ASN A 261 -13.16 -4.28 7.69
N ALA A 262 -12.23 -3.76 6.90
CA ALA A 262 -11.16 -2.89 7.36
C ALA A 262 -11.52 -1.40 7.36
N THR A 263 -12.49 -0.98 6.54
CA THR A 263 -12.72 0.44 6.21
C THR A 263 -14.14 0.69 5.72
N GLN A 264 -14.57 1.96 5.78
CA GLN A 264 -15.70 2.46 4.98
C GLN A 264 -15.35 2.34 3.47
N GLY A 265 -15.57 1.16 2.88
CA GLY A 265 -15.13 0.78 1.54
C GLY A 265 -14.00 -0.26 1.48
N GLY A 266 -13.93 -1.23 2.39
CA GLY A 266 -13.12 -2.44 2.19
C GLY A 266 -13.71 -3.39 1.14
N THR A 267 -13.17 -4.61 1.02
CA THR A 267 -13.55 -5.54 -0.08
C THR A 267 -14.98 -6.08 0.01
N LEU A 268 -15.56 -6.13 1.21
CA LEU A 268 -16.98 -6.41 1.44
C LEU A 268 -17.83 -5.13 1.40
N PHE A 269 -17.64 -4.26 0.40
CA PHE A 269 -18.43 -3.02 0.22
C PHE A 269 -19.91 -3.25 -0.13
N TRP A 270 -20.38 -4.49 -0.04
CA TRP A 270 -21.64 -4.99 -0.56
C TRP A 270 -22.43 -5.77 0.52
N GLU A 271 -22.40 -5.27 1.77
CA GLU A 271 -23.34 -5.69 2.83
C GLU A 271 -24.80 -5.50 2.35
N PRO A 272 -25.69 -6.49 2.53
CA PRO A 272 -27.12 -6.29 2.33
C PRO A 272 -27.71 -5.36 3.39
N GLY A 273 -28.52 -4.38 2.97
CA GLY A 273 -29.14 -3.41 3.90
C GLY A 273 -30.19 -3.97 4.87
N ASN A 274 -30.36 -5.30 4.91
CA ASN A 274 -31.46 -6.02 5.57
C ASN A 274 -31.03 -7.31 6.32
N THR A 275 -29.73 -7.67 6.40
CA THR A 275 -29.31 -8.76 7.32
C THR A 275 -29.25 -8.28 8.78
N ILE A 276 -29.18 -9.22 9.72
CA ILE A 276 -28.91 -8.93 11.14
C ILE A 276 -27.41 -8.83 11.47
N MET A 277 -26.54 -9.43 10.64
CA MET A 277 -25.09 -9.33 10.75
C MET A 277 -24.63 -7.98 10.20
N ARG A 278 -23.47 -7.54 10.69
CA ARG A 278 -22.76 -6.34 10.24
C ARG A 278 -21.29 -6.67 10.31
N ASP A 279 -20.48 -5.91 9.58
CA ASP A 279 -19.02 -5.99 9.65
C ASP A 279 -18.46 -5.97 11.09
N ALA A 280 -17.74 -7.02 11.44
CA ALA A 280 -16.75 -7.00 12.52
C ALA A 280 -15.44 -6.31 12.05
N PRO A 281 -14.57 -5.82 12.96
CA PRO A 281 -13.36 -5.13 12.56
C PRO A 281 -12.33 -6.08 11.93
N ALA A 282 -11.77 -5.76 10.76
CA ALA A 282 -10.74 -6.60 10.14
C ALA A 282 -9.42 -6.64 10.95
N PRO A 283 -8.76 -7.80 11.06
CA PRO A 283 -7.48 -7.92 11.76
C PRO A 283 -6.30 -7.43 10.91
N GLY A 284 -5.32 -6.80 11.57
CA GLY A 284 -4.03 -6.32 11.08
C GLY A 284 -3.06 -7.42 10.61
N ILE A 285 -1.75 -7.16 10.72
CA ILE A 285 -0.69 -8.17 10.56
C ILE A 285 -0.32 -8.64 11.96
N GLY A 286 -0.29 -9.96 12.19
CA GLY A 286 -0.10 -10.54 13.51
C GLY A 286 -1.28 -10.39 14.45
N GLU A 287 -2.47 -10.09 13.92
CA GLU A 287 -3.69 -9.98 14.70
C GLU A 287 -4.69 -11.09 14.36
N ILE A 288 -5.47 -11.47 15.36
CA ILE A 288 -6.63 -12.35 15.24
C ILE A 288 -7.91 -11.52 15.42
N LEU A 289 -8.90 -11.74 14.56
CA LEU A 289 -10.27 -11.37 14.86
C LEU A 289 -10.90 -12.50 15.67
N ALA A 290 -10.98 -12.35 16.99
CA ALA A 290 -11.40 -13.39 17.91
C ALA A 290 -12.82 -13.15 18.45
N ARG A 291 -13.61 -14.23 18.52
CA ARG A 291 -14.90 -14.29 19.21
C ARG A 291 -14.68 -14.29 20.73
N SER A 292 -15.71 -13.91 21.49
CA SER A 292 -15.77 -14.04 22.95
C SER A 292 -15.26 -15.42 23.44
N PRO A 293 -14.43 -15.51 24.50
CA PRO A 293 -13.68 -16.72 24.87
C PRO A 293 -14.52 -17.76 25.63
N ALA A 294 -15.70 -18.08 25.12
CA ALA A 294 -16.63 -19.05 25.70
C ALA A 294 -17.28 -19.98 24.67
N CYS A 295 -16.94 -19.85 23.37
CA CYS A 295 -17.64 -20.51 22.25
C CYS A 295 -19.15 -20.27 22.20
N ARG A 296 -19.63 -19.27 22.96
CA ARG A 296 -21.02 -18.82 22.96
C ARG A 296 -21.22 -17.85 21.82
N ASP A 297 -22.35 -18.01 21.18
CA ASP A 297 -22.75 -17.27 20.02
C ASP A 297 -23.95 -16.38 20.37
N THR A 298 -23.97 -15.16 19.85
CA THR A 298 -25.16 -14.29 19.87
C THR A 298 -25.53 -13.80 18.45
N ASN A 299 -24.91 -14.38 17.41
CA ASN A 299 -24.97 -13.95 16.01
C ASN A 299 -24.71 -12.44 15.85
N SER A 300 -23.78 -11.89 16.65
CA SER A 300 -23.54 -10.45 16.78
C SER A 300 -22.08 -10.09 16.49
N PRO A 301 -21.80 -9.05 15.67
CA PRO A 301 -20.43 -8.55 15.49
C PRO A 301 -19.82 -7.99 16.78
N ALA A 302 -20.63 -7.70 17.81
CA ALA A 302 -20.14 -7.30 19.13
C ALA A 302 -19.44 -8.44 19.91
N ASP A 303 -19.62 -9.69 19.49
CA ASP A 303 -18.89 -10.85 20.02
C ASP A 303 -17.42 -10.87 19.55
N PHE A 304 -17.10 -10.16 18.46
CA PHE A 304 -15.79 -10.19 17.82
C PHE A 304 -14.90 -8.99 18.20
N ARG A 305 -13.61 -9.26 18.42
CA ARG A 305 -12.60 -8.28 18.81
C ARG A 305 -11.27 -8.58 18.14
N VAL A 306 -10.58 -7.55 17.69
CA VAL A 306 -9.20 -7.66 17.23
C VAL A 306 -8.28 -7.79 18.45
N LEU A 307 -7.44 -8.83 18.46
CA LEU A 307 -6.44 -9.15 19.49
C LEU A 307 -5.11 -9.56 18.82
N THR A 308 -4.04 -9.66 19.60
CA THR A 308 -2.76 -10.25 19.14
C THR A 308 -2.92 -11.74 18.78
N GLU A 309 -2.28 -12.18 17.69
CA GLU A 309 -2.23 -13.57 17.24
C GLU A 309 -1.75 -14.53 18.37
N PRO A 310 -2.47 -15.64 18.65
CA PRO A 310 -2.05 -16.58 19.68
C PRO A 310 -0.71 -17.26 19.38
N GLY A 311 0.22 -17.23 20.34
CA GLY A 311 1.52 -17.90 20.23
C GLY A 311 2.64 -17.05 19.63
N LEU A 312 2.46 -15.73 19.50
CA LEU A 312 3.58 -14.80 19.31
C LEU A 312 4.41 -14.66 20.62
N PRO A 313 5.72 -14.39 20.51
CA PRO A 313 6.52 -13.92 21.66
C PRO A 313 6.12 -12.48 22.05
N PRO A 314 6.66 -11.92 23.15
CA PRO A 314 6.56 -10.48 23.42
C PRO A 314 7.21 -9.67 22.29
N ASN A 315 6.57 -8.58 21.86
CA ASN A 315 7.04 -7.72 20.77
C ASN A 315 8.21 -6.83 21.22
N GLY A 316 9.40 -7.05 20.66
CA GLY A 316 10.54 -6.15 20.79
C GLY A 316 10.40 -4.91 19.91
N PRO A 317 11.29 -3.90 20.05
CA PRO A 317 11.45 -2.88 19.03
C PRO A 317 12.30 -3.42 17.85
N PRO A 318 12.01 -3.04 16.59
CA PRO A 318 12.85 -3.38 15.45
C PRO A 318 14.33 -3.02 15.66
N THR A 319 15.21 -3.90 15.21
CA THR A 319 16.64 -3.62 15.08
C THR A 319 16.92 -3.00 13.72
N VAL A 320 17.75 -1.95 13.67
CA VAL A 320 18.14 -1.26 12.42
C VAL A 320 19.59 -0.76 12.50
N VAL A 321 20.33 -0.85 11.39
CA VAL A 321 21.71 -0.36 11.26
C VAL A 321 21.90 0.28 9.89
N VAL A 322 22.37 1.52 9.85
CA VAL A 322 22.77 2.21 8.61
C VAL A 322 24.17 1.72 8.19
N ILE A 323 24.28 1.24 6.95
CA ILE A 323 25.52 0.70 6.36
C ILE A 323 26.18 1.73 5.43
N SER A 324 25.38 2.58 4.78
CA SER A 324 25.88 3.66 3.92
C SER A 324 24.97 4.89 4.04
N PRO A 325 25.50 6.12 4.19
CA PRO A 325 26.92 6.41 4.42
C PRO A 325 27.38 5.97 5.82
N VAL A 326 28.70 5.94 6.04
CA VAL A 326 29.32 5.67 7.36
C VAL A 326 29.88 6.95 7.99
N GLY A 327 29.98 6.97 9.33
CA GLY A 327 30.57 8.08 10.06
C GLY A 327 32.02 8.35 9.65
N GLY A 328 32.34 9.61 9.38
CA GLY A 328 33.63 10.06 8.87
C GLY A 328 33.81 9.91 7.35
N GLN A 329 32.82 9.40 6.61
CA GLN A 329 32.88 9.32 5.16
C GLN A 329 32.87 10.72 4.53
N ALA A 330 33.66 10.88 3.45
CA ALA A 330 33.58 12.03 2.54
C ALA A 330 32.79 11.62 1.28
N ILE A 331 31.87 12.47 0.82
CA ILE A 331 31.14 12.30 -0.44
C ILE A 331 31.22 13.55 -1.31
N GLU A 332 31.14 13.38 -2.62
CA GLU A 332 31.21 14.50 -3.57
C GLU A 332 29.83 15.17 -3.79
N PRO A 333 29.76 16.52 -3.79
CA PRO A 333 28.54 17.26 -4.12
C PRO A 333 27.97 16.89 -5.50
N GLY A 334 26.65 16.80 -5.60
CA GLY A 334 25.95 16.51 -6.86
C GLY A 334 25.97 15.05 -7.31
N GLN A 335 26.68 14.15 -6.62
CA GLN A 335 26.70 12.72 -6.98
C GLN A 335 25.54 11.93 -6.35
N PRO A 336 25.06 10.87 -7.01
CA PRO A 336 24.12 9.92 -6.40
C PRO A 336 24.83 9.02 -5.38
N LEU A 337 24.34 9.03 -4.15
CA LEU A 337 24.73 8.15 -3.06
C LEU A 337 23.67 7.06 -2.84
N GLY A 338 24.09 5.80 -2.82
CA GLY A 338 23.28 4.71 -2.28
C GLY A 338 23.27 4.77 -0.75
N ILE A 339 22.14 5.18 -0.17
CA ILE A 339 21.88 5.08 1.26
C ILE A 339 21.32 3.68 1.53
N LEU A 340 21.93 2.96 2.46
CA LEU A 340 21.68 1.53 2.70
C LEU A 340 21.55 1.25 4.20
N TRP A 341 20.57 0.43 4.57
CA TRP A 341 20.40 -0.07 5.94
C TRP A 341 19.94 -1.52 5.96
N VAL A 342 20.26 -2.23 7.04
CA VAL A 342 19.63 -3.51 7.38
C VAL A 342 18.68 -3.32 8.55
N MET A 343 17.60 -4.09 8.55
CA MET A 343 16.63 -4.09 9.65
C MET A 343 16.01 -5.48 9.83
N SER A 344 15.74 -5.85 11.08
CA SER A 344 15.20 -7.14 11.50
C SER A 344 14.38 -6.98 12.78
N ASP A 345 13.39 -7.83 12.98
CA ASP A 345 12.45 -7.78 14.09
C ASP A 345 12.31 -9.19 14.72
N ASP A 346 11.77 -9.30 15.93
CA ASP A 346 11.64 -10.59 16.63
C ASP A 346 10.32 -11.33 16.36
N ILE A 347 9.33 -10.64 15.78
CA ILE A 347 8.05 -11.20 15.34
C ILE A 347 7.90 -11.13 13.82
N PHE A 348 8.23 -9.99 13.22
CA PHE A 348 7.75 -9.63 11.89
C PHE A 348 8.82 -9.73 10.79
N PRO A 349 8.47 -10.18 9.57
CA PRO A 349 9.42 -10.21 8.45
C PRO A 349 9.71 -8.78 7.96
N THR A 350 10.93 -8.56 7.47
CA THR A 350 11.46 -7.24 7.05
C THR A 350 10.54 -6.51 6.06
N ASP A 351 9.84 -7.23 5.18
CA ASP A 351 8.91 -6.69 4.17
C ASP A 351 7.57 -6.18 4.73
N SER A 352 7.31 -6.38 6.04
CA SER A 352 6.16 -5.83 6.76
C SER A 352 6.49 -4.62 7.66
N LEU A 353 7.78 -4.34 7.89
CA LEU A 353 8.24 -3.22 8.73
C LEU A 353 8.11 -1.89 8.00
N ARG A 354 7.61 -0.86 8.69
CA ARG A 354 7.39 0.48 8.12
C ARG A 354 8.57 1.41 8.43
N VAL A 355 9.08 2.08 7.39
CA VAL A 355 10.33 2.82 7.43
C VAL A 355 10.12 4.30 7.10
N TRP A 356 10.78 5.16 7.86
CA TRP A 356 11.06 6.55 7.50
C TRP A 356 12.57 6.73 7.44
N ALA A 357 13.05 7.49 6.46
CA ALA A 357 14.46 7.82 6.35
C ALA A 357 14.60 9.28 5.97
N ASN A 358 15.51 9.98 6.65
CA ASN A 358 15.77 11.40 6.46
C ASN A 358 17.29 11.62 6.35
N VAL A 359 17.70 12.68 5.65
CA VAL A 359 19.07 13.20 5.69
C VAL A 359 19.05 14.65 6.15
N THR A 360 19.83 14.96 7.18
CA THR A 360 20.02 16.33 7.67
C THR A 360 21.40 16.82 7.30
N TYR A 361 21.50 17.98 6.65
CA TYR A 361 22.75 18.64 6.28
C TYR A 361 22.59 20.16 6.38
N SER A 362 23.62 20.86 6.87
CA SER A 362 23.61 22.34 7.03
C SER A 362 22.37 22.89 7.78
N GLY A 363 21.80 22.12 8.70
CA GLY A 363 20.58 22.47 9.45
C GLY A 363 19.26 22.25 8.72
N VAL A 364 19.28 21.71 7.49
CA VAL A 364 18.08 21.38 6.71
C VAL A 364 17.88 19.86 6.67
N THR A 365 16.68 19.40 7.02
CA THR A 365 16.28 17.99 6.91
C THR A 365 15.51 17.73 5.63
N THR A 366 15.97 16.77 4.84
CA THR A 366 15.30 16.28 3.63
C THR A 366 14.72 14.89 3.90
N VAL A 367 13.43 14.69 3.62
CA VAL A 367 12.78 13.37 3.69
C VAL A 367 13.20 12.54 2.48
N LEU A 368 13.61 11.30 2.74
CA LEU A 368 14.01 10.32 1.71
C LEU A 368 12.92 9.26 1.55
N VAL A 369 12.53 8.64 2.66
CA VAL A 369 11.46 7.62 2.73
C VAL A 369 10.42 8.10 3.73
N ASN A 370 9.14 8.05 3.35
CA ASN A 370 8.03 8.52 4.18
C ASN A 370 7.02 7.38 4.43
N GLY A 371 7.24 6.60 5.49
CA GLY A 371 6.31 5.56 5.94
C GLY A 371 6.14 4.40 4.97
N SER A 372 7.12 4.13 4.12
CA SER A 372 7.10 3.03 3.14
C SER A 372 7.44 1.70 3.82
N VAL A 373 6.86 0.60 3.35
CA VAL A 373 7.03 -0.73 3.98
C VAL A 373 8.15 -1.52 3.28
N GLY A 374 8.98 -2.24 4.03
CA GLY A 374 9.99 -3.15 3.48
C GLY A 374 11.23 -2.51 2.83
N VAL A 375 11.34 -1.18 2.83
CA VAL A 375 12.43 -0.46 2.14
C VAL A 375 13.73 -0.56 2.95
N THR A 376 14.81 -1.01 2.31
CA THR A 376 16.17 -1.15 2.89
C THR A 376 17.24 -0.27 2.22
N SER A 377 16.86 0.50 1.20
CA SER A 377 17.77 1.35 0.45
C SER A 377 17.07 2.56 -0.17
N TRP A 378 17.81 3.65 -0.36
CA TRP A 378 17.36 4.82 -1.13
C TRP A 378 18.52 5.46 -1.91
N THR A 379 18.27 5.91 -3.14
CA THR A 379 19.27 6.68 -3.91
C THR A 379 19.03 8.17 -3.72
N TRP A 380 19.95 8.83 -3.03
CA TRP A 380 19.90 10.27 -2.78
C TRP A 380 20.97 11.00 -3.59
N VAL A 381 20.60 12.05 -4.33
CA VAL A 381 21.58 12.93 -4.98
C VAL A 381 22.04 13.96 -3.96
N ALA A 382 23.33 13.94 -3.61
CA ALA A 382 23.89 14.91 -2.68
C ALA A 382 23.74 16.35 -3.24
N PRO A 383 23.42 17.36 -2.41
CA PRO A 383 23.31 18.74 -2.87
C PRO A 383 24.63 19.22 -3.47
N ASN A 384 24.58 20.13 -4.45
CA ASN A 384 25.78 20.74 -5.05
C ASN A 384 26.38 21.85 -4.16
N THR A 385 26.55 21.55 -2.88
CA THR A 385 27.03 22.44 -1.82
C THR A 385 27.91 21.67 -0.86
N GLU A 386 28.99 22.28 -0.39
CA GLU A 386 29.77 21.71 0.72
C GLU A 386 28.95 21.81 2.02
N ALA A 387 28.94 20.73 2.80
CA ALA A 387 28.25 20.64 4.08
C ALA A 387 29.01 19.67 4.98
N ARG A 388 29.16 19.99 6.27
CA ARG A 388 29.83 19.10 7.24
C ARG A 388 28.87 18.59 8.29
N GLY A 389 29.16 17.41 8.82
CA GLY A 389 28.33 16.77 9.84
C GLY A 389 26.91 16.47 9.34
N ALA A 390 26.78 16.09 8.07
CA ALA A 390 25.53 15.55 7.55
C ALA A 390 25.25 14.19 8.21
N VAL A 391 23.97 13.86 8.42
CA VAL A 391 23.56 12.61 9.09
C VAL A 391 22.33 12.05 8.38
N VAL A 392 22.37 10.76 8.03
CA VAL A 392 21.18 9.98 7.70
C VAL A 392 20.60 9.41 9.00
N THR A 393 19.30 9.55 9.21
CA THR A 393 18.54 8.85 10.25
C THR A 393 17.52 7.92 9.61
N VAL A 394 17.38 6.71 10.15
CA VAL A 394 16.38 5.72 9.72
C VAL A 394 15.58 5.29 10.95
N ASP A 395 14.27 5.44 10.86
CA ASP A 395 13.30 5.04 11.88
C ASP A 395 12.44 3.90 11.32
N VAL A 396 12.36 2.81 12.06
CA VAL A 396 11.64 1.58 11.68
C VAL A 396 10.59 1.26 12.74
N VAL A 397 9.38 0.92 12.30
CA VAL A 397 8.23 0.65 13.16
C VAL A 397 7.56 -0.64 12.71
N ASP A 398 7.31 -1.55 13.65
CA ASP A 398 6.60 -2.81 13.39
C ASP A 398 5.07 -2.60 13.26
N PRO A 399 4.30 -3.62 12.82
CA PRO A 399 2.83 -3.56 12.75
C PRO A 399 2.09 -3.31 14.09
N PHE A 400 2.66 -3.61 15.25
CA PHE A 400 2.08 -3.29 16.57
C PHE A 400 2.51 -1.91 17.11
N GLY A 401 3.48 -1.25 16.47
CA GLY A 401 3.88 0.13 16.70
C GLY A 401 5.12 0.34 17.54
N ALA A 402 5.87 -0.70 17.95
CA ALA A 402 7.17 -0.50 18.60
C ALA A 402 8.24 -0.10 17.58
N ARG A 403 9.35 0.50 18.07
CA ARG A 403 10.18 1.41 17.25
C ARG A 403 11.68 1.21 17.46
N GLY A 404 12.40 1.07 16.36
CA GLY A 404 13.85 1.13 16.29
C GLY A 404 14.33 2.35 15.50
N SER A 405 15.46 2.94 15.89
CA SER A 405 16.07 4.08 15.21
C SER A 405 17.58 3.90 15.10
N ALA A 406 18.15 4.27 13.95
CA ALA A 406 19.59 4.31 13.72
C ALA A 406 20.02 5.58 12.98
N SER A 407 21.33 5.85 12.98
CA SER A 407 21.93 6.89 12.14
C SER A 407 23.25 6.44 11.54
N SER A 408 23.66 7.08 10.45
CA SER A 408 24.97 6.87 9.80
C SER A 408 26.16 7.26 10.67
N GLY A 409 25.95 8.06 11.72
CA GLY A 409 26.95 8.98 12.23
C GLY A 409 27.16 10.17 11.28
N ALA A 410 28.03 11.10 11.68
CA ALA A 410 28.33 12.31 10.92
C ALA A 410 29.25 12.04 9.72
N PHE A 411 28.85 12.46 8.52
CA PHE A 411 29.63 12.40 7.28
C PHE A 411 29.72 13.80 6.62
N ASP A 412 30.70 14.00 5.74
CA ASP A 412 31.00 15.30 5.14
C ASP A 412 30.76 15.28 3.61
N ILE A 413 30.08 16.31 3.10
CA ILE A 413 29.90 16.60 1.67
C ILE A 413 30.98 17.61 1.27
N VAL A 414 31.98 17.17 0.52
CA VAL A 414 33.19 17.95 0.22
C VAL A 414 33.57 17.85 -1.26
N ARG A 415 33.91 18.98 -1.88
CA ARG A 415 34.47 18.94 -3.24
C ARG A 415 35.81 18.21 -3.22
N PRO A 416 36.10 17.33 -4.19
CA PRO A 416 37.44 16.77 -4.36
C PRO A 416 38.41 17.92 -4.60
N GLN A 417 39.40 18.09 -3.73
CA GLN A 417 40.43 19.11 -3.92
C GLN A 417 41.45 18.61 -4.95
N PRO A 418 41.54 19.18 -6.17
CA PRO A 418 42.43 18.67 -7.22
C PRO A 418 43.93 18.84 -6.91
N TYR A 419 44.25 19.47 -5.78
CA TYR A 419 45.61 19.72 -5.31
C TYR A 419 45.93 19.06 -3.95
N ALA A 420 45.03 18.24 -3.40
CA ALA A 420 45.32 17.46 -2.20
C ALA A 420 46.48 16.49 -2.45
N GLY A 421 47.60 16.69 -1.75
CA GLY A 421 48.85 15.96 -1.98
C GLY A 421 49.87 16.69 -2.88
N LEU A 422 49.42 17.55 -3.81
CA LEU A 422 50.34 18.31 -4.68
C LEU A 422 51.19 19.34 -3.94
N GLY A 423 50.78 19.78 -2.74
CA GLY A 423 51.56 20.69 -1.89
C GLY A 423 52.97 20.17 -1.57
N LEU A 424 53.16 18.85 -1.42
CA LEU A 424 54.49 18.25 -1.20
C LEU A 424 55.35 18.37 -2.46
N PHE A 425 54.80 18.05 -3.63
CA PHE A 425 55.50 18.13 -4.91
C PHE A 425 55.88 19.57 -5.27
N VAL A 426 54.98 20.53 -5.04
CA VAL A 426 55.26 21.96 -5.22
C VAL A 426 56.36 22.44 -4.26
N ALA A 427 56.33 22.03 -3.00
CA ALA A 427 57.39 22.38 -2.04
C ALA A 427 58.76 21.81 -2.44
N ILE A 428 58.82 20.53 -2.87
CA ILE A 428 60.04 19.90 -3.39
C ILE A 428 60.56 20.65 -4.63
N LEU A 429 59.67 21.04 -5.55
CA LEU A 429 60.04 21.75 -6.78
C LEU A 429 60.59 23.16 -6.46
N VAL A 430 59.98 23.89 -5.52
CA VAL A 430 60.52 25.18 -5.03
C VAL A 430 61.90 25.01 -4.39
N ILE A 431 62.10 23.99 -3.54
CA ILE A 431 63.40 23.70 -2.93
C ILE A 431 64.45 23.37 -4.00
N ALA A 432 64.08 22.56 -5.01
CA ALA A 432 64.97 22.21 -6.12
C ALA A 432 65.37 23.44 -6.97
N VAL A 433 64.44 24.35 -7.24
CA VAL A 433 64.71 25.62 -7.95
C VAL A 433 65.64 26.52 -7.14
N ILE A 434 65.40 26.68 -5.83
CA ILE A 434 66.28 27.46 -4.94
C ILE A 434 67.68 26.83 -4.90
N GLY A 435 67.79 25.51 -4.75
CA GLY A 435 69.06 24.79 -4.79
C GLY A 435 69.81 24.97 -6.11
N ALA A 436 69.11 24.91 -7.25
CA ALA A 436 69.69 25.16 -8.57
C ALA A 436 70.18 26.62 -8.73
N PHE A 437 69.44 27.61 -8.22
CA PHE A 437 69.87 29.01 -8.21
C PHE A 437 71.11 29.24 -7.34
N LEU A 438 71.17 28.64 -6.15
CA LEU A 438 72.35 28.72 -5.27
C LEU A 438 73.57 28.03 -5.91
N LEU A 439 73.38 26.86 -6.54
CA LEU A 439 74.43 26.17 -7.28
C LEU A 439 74.93 27.00 -8.47
N LEU A 440 74.03 27.64 -9.24
CA LEU A 440 74.38 28.53 -10.34
C LEU A 440 75.11 29.79 -9.89
N ALA A 441 74.74 30.35 -8.72
CA ALA A 441 75.46 31.48 -8.13
C ALA A 441 76.88 31.06 -7.71
N PHE A 442 77.04 29.91 -7.05
CA PHE A 442 78.33 29.36 -6.64
C PHE A 442 79.23 29.04 -7.84
N LEU A 443 78.69 28.38 -8.88
CA LEU A 443 79.41 28.06 -10.12
C LEU A 443 79.77 29.30 -10.96
N ARG A 444 79.05 30.42 -10.80
CA ARG A 444 79.43 31.71 -11.40
C ARG A 444 80.53 32.41 -10.60
N ALA A 445 80.46 32.39 -9.26
CA ALA A 445 81.52 32.91 -8.40
C ALA A 445 82.85 32.18 -8.64
N ALA A 446 82.82 30.85 -8.66
CA ALA A 446 84.01 30.00 -8.93
C ALA A 446 84.59 30.14 -10.35
N ARG A 447 83.90 30.84 -11.27
CA ARG A 447 84.40 31.15 -12.62
C ARG A 447 84.98 32.57 -12.75
N ALA A 448 84.95 33.37 -11.69
CA ALA A 448 85.52 34.72 -11.69
C ALA A 448 87.05 34.75 -11.47
N GLU A 449 87.65 33.65 -10.99
CA GLU A 449 89.08 33.55 -10.64
C GLU A 449 89.93 32.89 -11.74
N ALA A 450 89.85 33.40 -12.97
CA ALA A 450 90.68 32.95 -14.10
C ALA A 450 91.52 34.12 -14.68
N PRO A 451 92.85 34.00 -14.83
CA PRO A 451 93.72 35.08 -15.28
C PRO A 451 93.65 35.35 -16.81
N PRO A 452 94.01 36.56 -17.27
CA PRO A 452 93.80 37.02 -18.65
C PRO A 452 94.84 36.49 -19.67
N SER A 453 94.46 36.50 -20.95
CA SER A 453 95.26 36.02 -22.10
C SER A 453 96.02 37.15 -22.82
N PRO A 454 97.19 36.88 -23.48
CA PRO A 454 98.01 37.88 -24.17
C PRO A 454 97.62 38.13 -25.65
N PRO A 455 98.08 39.24 -26.28
CA PRO A 455 97.66 39.68 -27.64
C PRO A 455 98.68 39.40 -28.78
N PRO A 456 98.24 39.36 -30.06
CA PRO A 456 99.10 39.39 -31.26
C PRO A 456 99.07 40.72 -32.08
N PRO A 457 100.01 40.94 -33.05
CA PRO A 457 100.14 42.16 -33.87
C PRO A 457 99.61 42.03 -35.33
N ALA A 458 99.79 43.06 -36.18
CA ALA A 458 99.30 43.17 -37.59
C ALA A 458 100.36 43.88 -38.50
N ALA A 459 100.19 44.27 -39.79
CA ALA A 459 99.04 44.49 -40.71
C ALA A 459 99.53 44.59 -42.21
N ILE A 460 98.73 45.24 -43.11
CA ILE A 460 99.15 45.97 -44.35
C ILE A 460 99.49 45.14 -45.64
N PRO A 461 99.19 45.56 -46.91
CA PRO A 461 98.25 46.56 -47.51
C PRO A 461 97.35 45.99 -48.68
N PRO A 462 97.03 46.70 -49.81
CA PRO A 462 95.85 47.53 -50.20
C PRO A 462 94.92 46.83 -51.27
N PRO A 463 94.12 47.42 -52.22
CA PRO A 463 93.80 48.82 -52.61
C PRO A 463 92.29 49.18 -52.91
N LYS A 464 91.86 49.33 -54.19
CA LYS A 464 90.65 50.05 -54.75
C LYS A 464 90.38 49.61 -56.24
N PRO A 465 89.30 50.01 -57.00
CA PRO A 465 88.25 51.06 -56.80
C PRO A 465 86.75 50.77 -57.18
N VAL A 466 85.78 51.38 -56.44
CA VAL A 466 84.76 52.44 -56.81
C VAL A 466 84.25 52.58 -58.29
N PRO A 467 82.97 52.94 -58.68
CA PRO A 467 81.64 53.17 -58.02
C PRO A 467 80.41 52.46 -58.76
N PRO A 468 79.14 52.98 -58.86
CA PRO A 468 78.00 53.04 -57.89
C PRO A 468 76.63 52.45 -58.42
N ALA A 469 75.50 52.77 -57.73
CA ALA A 469 74.07 52.60 -58.11
C ALA A 469 73.46 51.17 -58.01
N GLU A 470 72.19 50.91 -57.64
CA GLU A 470 71.08 51.70 -57.02
C GLU A 470 70.01 50.72 -56.42
N GLU A 471 68.93 51.23 -55.80
CA GLU A 471 67.69 50.56 -55.36
C GLU A 471 67.65 49.65 -54.10
N ALA A 472 66.41 49.45 -53.60
CA ALA A 472 65.94 48.75 -52.40
C ALA A 472 64.45 48.36 -52.62
N PRO A 473 63.63 47.86 -51.66
CA PRO A 473 63.87 47.32 -50.31
C PRO A 473 63.20 45.93 -50.09
N ALA A 474 63.25 45.36 -48.86
CA ALA A 474 62.22 44.42 -48.38
C ALA A 474 62.21 44.18 -46.84
N THR A 475 61.14 44.61 -46.16
CA THR A 475 60.64 44.10 -44.86
C THR A 475 59.22 44.63 -44.65
N PRO A 476 58.35 44.01 -43.81
CA PRO A 476 58.31 42.62 -43.35
C PRO A 476 56.95 41.95 -43.69
N ALA A 477 56.80 40.65 -43.39
CA ALA A 477 55.48 40.01 -43.29
C ALA A 477 55.04 39.96 -41.82
N ALA A 478 53.89 40.57 -41.48
CA ALA A 478 53.30 40.45 -40.16
C ALA A 478 52.50 39.14 -40.04
N ALA A 479 52.70 38.39 -38.96
CA ALA A 479 51.92 37.18 -38.72
C ALA A 479 50.46 37.54 -38.38
N GLU A 480 49.52 37.01 -39.17
CA GLU A 480 48.08 37.14 -38.92
C GLU A 480 47.70 36.49 -37.58
N LYS A 481 46.66 37.02 -36.94
CA LYS A 481 46.20 36.57 -35.62
C LYS A 481 44.72 36.27 -35.62
N LYS A 482 44.32 35.26 -34.86
CA LYS A 482 42.93 34.82 -34.66
C LYS A 482 42.59 34.77 -33.17
N THR A 483 41.32 35.00 -32.84
CA THR A 483 40.83 34.95 -31.46
C THR A 483 40.24 33.58 -31.16
N CYS A 484 40.60 32.96 -30.04
CA CYS A 484 40.00 31.70 -29.61
C CYS A 484 38.53 31.90 -29.21
N PRO A 485 37.56 31.20 -29.84
CA PRO A 485 36.14 31.37 -29.54
C PRO A 485 35.75 30.91 -28.14
N ASN A 486 36.54 30.02 -27.53
CA ASN A 486 36.23 29.43 -26.21
C ASN A 486 36.73 30.26 -25.02
N CYS A 487 37.70 31.17 -25.22
CA CYS A 487 38.31 31.93 -24.10
C CYS A 487 38.78 33.36 -24.44
N GLY A 488 38.55 33.85 -25.66
CA GLY A 488 38.92 35.22 -26.07
C GLY A 488 40.41 35.48 -26.25
N THR A 489 41.29 34.50 -26.01
CA THR A 489 42.75 34.64 -26.18
C THR A 489 43.11 34.81 -27.64
N VAL A 490 43.88 35.85 -27.98
CA VAL A 490 44.42 36.07 -29.32
C VAL A 490 45.68 35.23 -29.53
N VAL A 491 45.70 34.42 -30.58
CA VAL A 491 46.79 33.50 -30.98
C VAL A 491 47.16 33.74 -32.45
N ASN A 492 48.21 33.09 -32.98
CA ASN A 492 48.57 33.24 -34.38
C ASN A 492 47.60 32.46 -35.28
N ALA A 493 47.39 32.92 -36.51
CA ALA A 493 46.48 32.26 -37.46
C ALA A 493 46.86 30.79 -37.73
N ALA A 494 48.16 30.46 -37.71
CA ALA A 494 48.71 29.13 -37.95
C ALA A 494 48.60 28.15 -36.76
N ASP A 495 48.28 28.60 -35.54
CA ASP A 495 48.30 27.73 -34.35
C ASP A 495 47.16 26.70 -34.41
N GLU A 496 47.44 25.39 -34.34
CA GLU A 496 46.41 24.34 -34.43
C GLU A 496 45.52 24.23 -33.17
N SER A 497 45.99 24.73 -32.03
CA SER A 497 45.20 24.83 -30.79
C SER A 497 45.53 26.07 -29.97
N CYS A 498 44.60 26.50 -29.13
CA CYS A 498 44.80 27.63 -28.22
C CYS A 498 45.66 27.22 -27.02
N PHE A 499 46.87 27.78 -26.90
CA PHE A 499 47.81 27.47 -25.82
C PHE A 499 47.26 27.67 -24.40
N PHE A 500 46.22 28.52 -24.24
CA PHE A 500 45.66 28.86 -22.93
C PHE A 500 44.54 27.90 -22.46
N CYS A 501 43.77 27.31 -23.39
CA CYS A 501 42.59 26.49 -23.04
C CYS A 501 42.51 25.13 -23.76
N GLY A 502 43.51 24.77 -24.57
CA GLY A 502 43.58 23.50 -25.29
C GLY A 502 42.58 23.34 -26.46
N HIS A 503 41.72 24.34 -26.71
CA HIS A 503 40.74 24.29 -27.80
C HIS A 503 41.43 24.19 -29.17
N PHE A 504 41.22 23.09 -29.88
CA PHE A 504 41.71 22.88 -31.24
C PHE A 504 40.90 23.69 -32.24
N PHE A 505 41.58 24.36 -33.17
CA PHE A 505 40.95 25.04 -34.28
C PHE A 505 40.67 24.03 -35.41
N PRO A 506 39.50 24.09 -36.09
CA PRO A 506 39.28 23.29 -37.28
C PRO A 506 40.31 23.66 -38.35
N LYS A 507 40.92 22.66 -38.99
CA LYS A 507 41.83 22.90 -40.11
C LYS A 507 41.03 23.53 -41.27
N PRO A 508 41.59 24.51 -41.99
CA PRO A 508 40.91 25.09 -43.15
C PRO A 508 40.65 23.98 -44.18
N PRO A 509 39.51 24.03 -44.92
CA PRO A 509 39.27 23.11 -46.01
C PRO A 509 40.36 23.26 -47.06
N THR A 510 40.86 22.15 -47.60
CA THR A 510 41.81 22.15 -48.71
C THR A 510 41.06 22.35 -50.02
N GLY A 511 40.78 23.61 -50.35
CA GLY A 511 40.08 24.07 -51.55
C GLY A 511 40.02 25.58 -51.62
#